data_AF-A0A2V1P5G3-F1
#
_entry.id   AF-A0A2V1P5G3-F1
#
_cell.length_a   1.000
_cell.length_b   1.000
_cell.length_c   1.000
_cell.angle_alpha   90.00
_cell.angle_beta   90.00
_cell.angle_gamma   90.00
#
_symmetry.space_group_name_H-M   'P 1'
#
loop_
_entity.id
_entity.type
_entity.pdbx_description
1 polymer ?
#
loop_
_entity_poly.entity_id
_entity_poly.type
_entity_poly.pdbx_seq_one_letter_code
_entity_poly.pdbx_strand_id
1 'polypeptide(L)'
;MTSAGPYTDRGQRSRRPLPSARRGLDAVLALVWLVISLGVLQDYLSGGNRWKHGDWLINTAGGPVRRGPFGSAVLSVGDLLGISPLLVVCVLQVVILAVLFLAFRALVDRAGPVRLQVLLWLSPAFFTVLWVVEPQGAVRKELLAFAGLSLLALGAVSGRLIVLWLGVLVYCISTIAHEGMVLFGPVFIGILVLSGLFRSAPWQALSATLIAIGVSGAALFYALVHARVEDPNLVCAPLLERGLDPEICAGAISWLAHDAGVGVAAVAERLTGASVVGFLLGALAAFAPFCYLVSVGTRPRLGLVILLGAVLPILPLFPVASDWGRWLSLQVFSMSVLLSCAMASGRFRLRAVPSRGLVVGAVGMALLVSPNHAIGLSGLAVKIARAVLPPGV
;
A
#
# COMPACT_ATOMS: atom_id res chain seq x y z
N MET A 1 -1.80 48.84 36.88
CA MET A 1 -1.87 47.58 37.66
C MET A 1 -2.57 46.57 36.78
N THR A 2 -2.03 45.45 36.30
CA THR A 2 -0.82 44.65 36.57
C THR A 2 -0.53 43.85 35.30
N SER A 3 0.68 44.01 34.74
CA SER A 3 1.75 43.01 34.63
C SER A 3 1.79 42.23 33.30
N ALA A 4 2.88 42.45 32.58
CA ALA A 4 3.30 41.75 31.39
C ALA A 4 3.56 40.25 31.63
N GLY A 5 3.35 39.44 30.59
CA GLY A 5 3.95 38.12 30.43
C GLY A 5 4.68 38.05 29.09
N PRO A 6 6.02 38.05 29.05
CA PRO A 6 6.80 37.88 27.84
C PRO A 6 7.23 36.42 27.71
N TYR A 7 6.75 35.72 26.67
CA TYR A 7 7.48 34.57 26.13
C TYR A 7 7.23 34.46 24.64
N THR A 8 7.91 35.33 23.90
CA THR A 8 8.13 35.12 22.47
C THR A 8 9.26 34.11 22.35
N ASP A 9 8.91 32.86 22.03
CA ASP A 9 9.85 31.80 21.69
C ASP A 9 10.54 32.14 20.36
N ARG A 10 11.58 32.98 20.46
CA ARG A 10 12.58 33.22 19.42
C ARG A 10 13.62 32.10 19.51
N GLY A 11 13.35 30.94 18.91
CA GLY A 11 14.30 29.82 19.03
C GLY A 11 14.32 28.76 17.93
N GLN A 12 13.27 28.65 17.10
CA GLN A 12 13.27 27.69 16.00
C GLN A 12 12.98 28.38 14.67
N ARG A 13 14.00 29.06 14.14
CA ARG A 13 14.10 29.23 12.68
C ARG A 13 14.26 27.84 12.08
N SER A 14 13.13 27.19 11.81
CA SER A 14 12.95 26.15 10.82
C SER A 14 13.68 26.61 9.55
N ARG A 15 14.93 26.15 9.37
CA ARG A 15 15.64 26.32 8.11
C ARG A 15 14.80 25.59 7.07
N ARG A 16 14.01 26.34 6.30
CA ARG A 16 13.33 25.81 5.12
C ARG A 16 14.39 25.01 4.35
N PRO A 17 14.18 23.71 4.11
CA PRO A 17 15.15 22.91 3.39
C PRO A 17 15.45 23.61 2.06
N LEU A 18 16.72 23.63 1.67
CA LEU A 18 17.14 24.21 0.40
C LEU A 18 16.27 23.61 -0.72
N PRO A 19 15.77 24.44 -1.66
CA PRO A 19 14.96 23.97 -2.79
C PRO A 19 15.58 22.80 -3.57
N SER A 20 16.90 22.62 -3.49
CA SER A 20 17.63 21.47 -4.04
C SER A 20 17.26 20.13 -3.41
N ALA A 21 17.08 20.04 -2.09
CA ALA A 21 16.83 18.77 -1.41
C ALA A 21 15.42 18.22 -1.71
N ARG A 22 14.43 19.10 -1.83
CA ARG A 22 13.06 18.71 -2.24
C ARG A 22 13.03 18.24 -3.69
N ARG A 23 13.66 18.99 -4.60
CA ARG A 23 13.83 18.58 -6.00
C ARG A 23 14.55 17.24 -6.13
N GLY A 24 15.55 16.97 -5.29
CA GLY A 24 16.23 15.68 -5.23
C GLY A 24 15.29 14.53 -4.87
N LEU A 25 14.44 14.69 -3.84
CA LEU A 25 13.43 13.69 -3.50
C LEU A 25 12.42 13.50 -4.64
N ASP A 26 11.94 14.59 -5.24
CA ASP A 26 10.98 14.54 -6.36
C ASP A 26 11.56 13.78 -7.57
N ALA A 27 12.85 14.00 -7.88
CA ALA A 27 13.54 13.27 -8.94
C ALA A 27 13.69 11.77 -8.62
N VAL A 28 14.01 11.41 -7.37
CA VAL A 28 14.06 10.01 -6.93
C VAL A 28 12.70 9.35 -7.06
N LEU A 29 11.63 10.02 -6.62
CA LEU A 29 10.27 9.48 -6.71
C LEU A 29 9.80 9.33 -8.16
N ALA A 30 10.11 10.30 -9.03
CA ALA A 30 9.83 10.19 -10.46
C ALA A 30 10.58 9.01 -11.10
N LEU A 31 11.84 8.79 -10.72
CA LEU A 31 12.62 7.63 -11.18
C LEU A 31 12.01 6.31 -10.69
N VAL A 32 11.63 6.22 -9.41
CA VAL A 32 10.99 5.02 -8.86
C VAL A 32 9.66 4.74 -9.56
N TRP A 33 8.83 5.76 -9.76
CA TRP A 33 7.59 5.64 -10.53
C TRP A 33 7.86 5.10 -11.94
N LEU A 34 8.83 5.68 -12.64
CA LEU A 34 9.23 5.25 -13.98
C LEU A 34 9.70 3.79 -13.99
N VAL A 35 10.54 3.37 -13.05
CA VAL A 35 11.02 1.98 -12.95
C VAL A 35 9.85 1.01 -12.77
N ILE A 36 8.90 1.32 -11.88
CA ILE A 36 7.73 0.46 -11.65
C ILE A 36 6.84 0.43 -12.91
N SER A 37 6.61 1.57 -13.56
CA SER A 37 5.83 1.66 -14.79
C SER A 37 6.46 0.92 -15.96
N LEU A 38 7.78 0.98 -16.11
CA LEU A 38 8.52 0.18 -17.11
C LEU A 38 8.40 -1.31 -16.82
N GLY A 39 8.36 -1.72 -15.54
CA GLY A 39 8.06 -3.09 -15.16
C GLY A 39 6.65 -3.55 -15.57
N VAL A 40 5.64 -2.68 -15.48
CA VAL A 40 4.29 -2.97 -16.00
C VAL A 40 4.31 -3.13 -17.52
N LEU A 41 5.02 -2.26 -18.23
CA LEU A 41 5.18 -2.36 -19.68
C LEU A 41 5.92 -3.66 -20.08
N GLN A 42 6.96 -4.05 -19.35
CA GLN A 42 7.68 -5.29 -19.60
C GLN A 42 6.78 -6.52 -19.41
N ASP A 43 5.96 -6.53 -18.36
CA ASP A 43 4.98 -7.59 -18.14
C ASP A 43 3.92 -7.61 -19.25
N TYR A 44 3.47 -6.45 -19.73
CA TYR A 44 2.54 -6.35 -20.87
C TYR A 44 3.13 -6.96 -22.14
N LEU A 45 4.38 -6.60 -22.48
CA LEU A 45 5.09 -7.10 -23.65
C LEU A 45 5.37 -8.62 -23.57
N SER A 46 5.43 -9.16 -22.35
CA SER A 46 5.58 -10.60 -22.08
C SER A 46 4.25 -11.37 -22.04
N GLY A 47 3.13 -10.79 -22.50
CA GLY A 47 1.81 -11.45 -22.50
C GLY A 47 1.02 -11.34 -21.19
N GLY A 48 1.57 -10.63 -20.20
CA GLY A 48 0.97 -10.42 -18.89
C GLY A 48 1.68 -11.16 -17.77
N ASN A 49 1.23 -10.95 -16.53
CA ASN A 49 1.78 -11.61 -15.35
C ASN A 49 0.61 -12.24 -14.57
N ARG A 50 0.77 -13.53 -14.26
CA ARG A 50 -0.25 -14.37 -13.61
C ARG A 50 -0.73 -13.89 -12.24
N TRP A 51 0.06 -13.06 -11.55
CA TRP A 51 -0.30 -12.49 -10.25
C TRP A 51 -0.63 -11.00 -10.34
N LYS A 52 0.13 -10.23 -11.11
CA LYS A 52 -0.02 -8.77 -11.20
C LYS A 52 -1.17 -8.36 -12.12
N HIS A 53 -1.41 -9.10 -13.19
CA HIS A 53 -2.50 -8.84 -14.14
C HIS A 53 -3.64 -9.83 -13.96
N GLY A 54 -3.35 -11.11 -13.73
CA GLY A 54 -4.37 -12.13 -13.46
C GLY A 54 -5.31 -11.75 -12.31
N ASP A 55 -4.78 -11.14 -11.25
CA ASP A 55 -5.59 -10.65 -10.11
C ASP A 55 -6.61 -9.59 -10.53
N TRP A 56 -6.24 -8.68 -11.44
CA TRP A 56 -7.10 -7.61 -11.99
C TRP A 56 -8.18 -8.13 -12.93
N LEU A 57 -7.92 -9.26 -13.60
CA LEU A 57 -8.78 -9.84 -14.63
C LEU A 57 -9.76 -10.91 -14.11
N ILE A 58 -9.75 -11.21 -12.81
CA ILE A 58 -10.80 -12.03 -12.18
C ILE A 58 -12.16 -11.36 -12.44
N ASN A 59 -13.05 -12.07 -13.13
CA ASN A 59 -14.29 -11.56 -13.69
C ASN A 59 -15.49 -12.47 -13.38
N THR A 60 -16.69 -12.05 -13.75
CA THR A 60 -17.96 -12.76 -13.53
C THR A 60 -18.66 -13.19 -14.83
N ALA A 61 -17.94 -13.29 -15.95
CA ALA A 61 -18.56 -13.63 -17.23
C ALA A 61 -19.10 -15.08 -17.25
N GLY A 62 -18.40 -16.03 -16.61
CA GLY A 62 -18.88 -17.39 -16.38
C GLY A 62 -19.79 -17.58 -15.16
N GLY A 63 -20.20 -16.49 -14.50
CA GLY A 63 -21.04 -16.53 -13.29
C GLY A 63 -20.48 -15.71 -12.12
N PRO A 64 -21.21 -15.61 -10.99
CA PRO A 64 -20.75 -14.86 -9.82
C PRO A 64 -19.50 -15.47 -9.17
N VAL A 65 -18.46 -14.65 -8.98
CA VAL A 65 -17.14 -15.04 -8.47
C VAL A 65 -16.63 -13.97 -7.51
N ARG A 66 -16.07 -14.36 -6.35
CA ARG A 66 -15.40 -13.41 -5.44
C ARG A 66 -14.33 -12.60 -6.20
N ARG A 67 -14.25 -11.28 -5.98
CA ARG A 67 -13.34 -10.35 -6.70
C ARG A 67 -13.64 -10.12 -8.19
N GLY A 68 -14.68 -10.76 -8.72
CA GLY A 68 -15.08 -10.71 -10.13
C GLY A 68 -15.62 -9.36 -10.64
N PRO A 69 -16.44 -8.61 -9.87
CA PRO A 69 -17.13 -7.43 -10.42
C PRO A 69 -16.19 -6.38 -11.04
N PHE A 70 -15.01 -6.18 -10.45
CA PHE A 70 -14.03 -5.24 -10.98
C PHE A 70 -13.44 -5.71 -12.31
N GLY A 71 -13.07 -6.99 -12.44
CA GLY A 71 -12.54 -7.51 -13.70
C GLY A 71 -13.59 -7.51 -14.81
N SER A 72 -14.87 -7.76 -14.49
CA SER A 72 -15.96 -7.62 -15.46
C SER A 72 -16.04 -6.21 -16.04
N ALA A 73 -15.89 -5.17 -15.18
CA ALA A 73 -15.84 -3.79 -15.66
C ALA A 73 -14.63 -3.54 -16.57
N VAL A 74 -13.47 -4.12 -16.26
CA VAL A 74 -12.28 -4.06 -17.12
C VAL A 74 -12.54 -4.71 -18.48
N LEU A 75 -13.18 -5.89 -18.50
CA LEU A 75 -13.55 -6.56 -19.76
C LEU A 75 -14.50 -5.70 -20.58
N SER A 76 -15.54 -5.15 -19.97
CA SER A 76 -16.51 -4.29 -20.67
C SER A 76 -15.85 -3.04 -21.28
N VAL A 77 -14.86 -2.45 -20.61
CA VAL A 77 -14.09 -1.32 -21.16
C VAL A 77 -13.23 -1.77 -22.35
N GLY A 78 -12.57 -2.93 -22.24
CA GLY A 78 -11.81 -3.51 -23.34
C GLY A 78 -12.67 -3.77 -24.58
N ASP A 79 -13.82 -4.42 -24.37
CA ASP A 79 -14.78 -4.74 -25.43
C ASP A 79 -15.36 -3.47 -26.08
N LEU A 80 -15.70 -2.45 -25.29
CA LEU A 80 -16.23 -1.17 -25.78
C LEU A 80 -15.21 -0.40 -26.63
N LEU A 81 -13.94 -0.44 -26.25
CA LEU A 81 -12.86 0.28 -26.93
C LEU A 81 -12.18 -0.53 -28.03
N GLY A 82 -12.50 -1.82 -28.17
CA GLY A 82 -11.84 -2.74 -29.09
C GLY A 82 -10.36 -2.97 -28.78
N ILE A 83 -9.96 -2.87 -27.51
CA ILE A 83 -8.56 -3.06 -27.05
C ILE A 83 -8.47 -4.22 -26.07
N SER A 84 -7.27 -4.82 -25.94
CA SER A 84 -7.09 -5.95 -25.04
C SER A 84 -7.37 -5.54 -23.58
N PRO A 85 -8.11 -6.34 -22.80
CA PRO A 85 -8.30 -6.11 -21.37
C PRO A 85 -6.98 -5.98 -20.59
N LEU A 86 -5.93 -6.69 -21.04
CA LEU A 86 -4.60 -6.57 -20.47
C LEU A 86 -4.06 -5.14 -20.60
N LEU A 87 -4.21 -4.49 -21.76
CA LEU A 87 -3.81 -3.09 -21.93
C LEU A 87 -4.61 -2.15 -21.01
N VAL A 88 -5.91 -2.39 -20.85
CA VAL A 88 -6.76 -1.63 -19.91
C VAL A 88 -6.21 -1.73 -18.49
N VAL A 89 -5.85 -2.93 -18.03
CA VAL A 89 -5.23 -3.14 -16.71
C VAL A 89 -3.92 -2.38 -16.58
N CYS A 90 -3.02 -2.50 -17.56
CA CYS A 90 -1.71 -1.83 -17.50
C CYS A 90 -1.85 -0.30 -17.43
N VAL A 91 -2.74 0.29 -18.24
CA VAL A 91 -3.04 1.73 -18.19
C VAL A 91 -3.61 2.12 -16.84
N LEU A 92 -4.59 1.37 -16.33
CA LEU A 92 -5.17 1.62 -15.00
C LEU A 92 -4.10 1.57 -13.91
N GLN A 93 -3.24 0.55 -13.90
CA GLN A 93 -2.15 0.43 -12.93
C GLN A 93 -1.22 1.65 -12.96
N VAL A 94 -0.76 2.08 -14.13
CA VAL A 94 0.14 3.24 -14.26
C VAL A 94 -0.55 4.54 -13.83
N VAL A 95 -1.81 4.74 -14.20
CA VAL A 95 -2.59 5.93 -13.83
C VAL A 95 -2.84 5.97 -12.31
N ILE A 96 -3.30 4.87 -11.71
CA ILE A 96 -3.55 4.81 -10.26
C ILE A 96 -2.23 4.96 -9.49
N LEU A 97 -1.13 4.40 -10.00
CA LEU A 97 0.20 4.60 -9.44
C LEU A 97 0.60 6.08 -9.46
N ALA A 98 0.39 6.79 -10.57
CA ALA A 98 0.67 8.23 -10.63
C ALA A 98 -0.19 9.01 -9.62
N VAL A 99 -1.49 8.69 -9.52
CA VAL A 99 -2.41 9.30 -8.54
C VAL A 99 -1.92 9.06 -7.10
N LEU A 100 -1.53 7.83 -6.77
CA LEU A 100 -0.94 7.49 -5.48
C LEU A 100 0.31 8.33 -5.20
N PHE A 101 1.25 8.41 -6.15
CA PHE A 101 2.47 9.18 -5.98
C PHE A 101 2.17 10.65 -5.71
N LEU A 102 1.33 11.27 -6.53
CA LEU A 102 0.98 12.69 -6.41
C LEU A 102 0.21 12.99 -5.12
N ALA A 103 -0.81 12.18 -4.79
CA ALA A 103 -1.63 12.38 -3.59
C ALA A 103 -0.81 12.18 -2.31
N PHE A 104 -0.04 11.09 -2.22
CA PHE A 104 0.79 10.83 -1.06
C PHE A 104 1.91 11.86 -0.92
N ARG A 105 2.50 12.31 -2.05
CA ARG A 105 3.55 13.34 -2.05
C ARG A 105 3.03 14.66 -1.52
N ALA A 106 1.82 15.07 -1.95
CA ALA A 106 1.15 16.27 -1.48
C ALA A 106 0.76 16.19 0.01
N LEU A 107 0.39 15.01 0.50
CA LEU A 107 0.12 14.77 1.92
C LEU A 107 1.40 14.89 2.76
N VAL A 108 2.45 14.17 2.38
CA VAL A 108 3.74 14.13 3.08
C VAL A 108 4.42 15.50 3.09
N ASP A 109 4.20 16.32 2.07
CA ASP A 109 4.71 17.70 2.03
C ASP A 109 4.18 18.58 3.16
N ARG A 110 2.95 18.30 3.60
CA ARG A 110 2.29 18.98 4.72
C ARG A 110 2.70 18.41 6.07
N ALA A 111 3.21 17.18 6.11
CA ALA A 111 3.55 16.48 7.34
C ALA A 111 4.83 17.00 8.00
N GLY A 112 5.83 17.46 7.23
CA GLY A 112 7.05 18.00 7.83
C GLY A 112 8.25 18.18 6.90
N PRO A 113 9.47 18.27 7.47
CA PRO A 113 10.69 18.60 6.72
C PRO A 113 11.13 17.44 5.81
N VAL A 114 11.87 17.76 4.74
CA VAL A 114 12.29 16.80 3.71
C VAL A 114 12.94 15.52 4.25
N ARG A 115 13.69 15.57 5.36
CA ARG A 115 14.29 14.38 5.97
C ARG A 115 13.27 13.38 6.51
N LEU A 116 12.17 13.87 7.08
CA LEU A 116 11.04 13.04 7.45
C LEU A 116 10.37 12.47 6.20
N GLN A 117 10.21 13.31 5.16
CA GLN A 117 9.59 12.88 3.91
C GLN A 117 10.37 11.72 3.27
N VAL A 118 11.71 11.83 3.21
CA VAL A 118 12.59 10.75 2.74
C VAL A 118 12.42 9.49 3.59
N LEU A 119 12.36 9.61 4.92
CA LEU A 119 12.20 8.46 5.81
C LEU A 119 10.87 7.73 5.57
N LEU A 120 9.77 8.46 5.34
CA LEU A 120 8.46 7.86 5.03
C LEU A 120 8.46 7.20 3.66
N TRP A 121 8.95 7.92 2.64
CA TRP A 121 8.95 7.46 1.25
C TRP A 121 9.92 6.32 0.97
N LEU A 122 11.04 6.23 1.69
CA LEU A 122 12.09 5.26 1.42
C LEU A 122 12.31 4.32 2.62
N SER A 123 11.29 4.16 3.46
CA SER A 123 11.33 3.17 4.54
C SER A 123 11.34 1.75 3.98
N PRO A 124 12.01 0.78 4.65
CA PRO A 124 11.96 -0.61 4.23
C PRO A 124 10.52 -1.11 4.19
N ALA A 125 10.23 -2.00 3.23
CA ALA A 125 8.90 -2.52 2.93
C ALA A 125 7.84 -1.51 2.46
N PHE A 126 8.09 -0.19 2.47
CA PHE A 126 7.20 0.77 1.81
C PHE A 126 7.20 0.51 0.30
N PHE A 127 6.05 0.71 -0.35
CA PHE A 127 5.81 0.20 -1.70
C PHE A 127 6.85 0.67 -2.73
N THR A 128 7.38 1.89 -2.60
CA THR A 128 8.42 2.45 -3.49
C THR A 128 9.74 1.68 -3.43
N VAL A 129 10.11 1.14 -2.27
CA VAL A 129 11.32 0.35 -2.10
C VAL A 129 11.01 -1.11 -2.41
N LEU A 130 9.95 -1.66 -1.80
CA LEU A 130 9.62 -3.07 -1.93
C LEU A 130 9.35 -3.46 -3.38
N TRP A 131 8.60 -2.67 -4.13
CA TRP A 131 8.24 -3.01 -5.51
C TRP A 131 9.41 -2.87 -6.49
N VAL A 132 10.44 -2.10 -6.15
CA VAL A 132 11.69 -2.03 -6.93
C VAL A 132 12.56 -3.25 -6.62
N VAL A 133 12.68 -3.63 -5.35
CA VAL A 133 13.53 -4.75 -4.91
C VAL A 133 12.89 -6.11 -5.27
N GLU A 134 11.57 -6.21 -5.14
CA GLU A 134 10.74 -7.40 -5.37
C GLU A 134 9.53 -7.10 -6.29
N PRO A 135 9.75 -6.98 -7.61
CA PRO A 135 8.72 -6.57 -8.57
C PRO A 135 7.52 -7.52 -8.70
N GLN A 136 7.67 -8.79 -8.27
CA GLN A 136 6.60 -9.80 -8.33
C GLN A 136 5.39 -9.43 -7.45
N GLY A 137 5.60 -8.72 -6.35
CA GLY A 137 4.54 -8.26 -5.46
C GLY A 137 3.94 -6.88 -5.84
N ALA A 138 4.41 -6.26 -6.93
CA ALA A 138 4.07 -4.89 -7.27
C ALA A 138 2.70 -4.76 -7.96
N VAL A 139 2.10 -3.56 -7.88
CA VAL A 139 0.91 -3.12 -8.65
C VAL A 139 -0.31 -4.05 -8.63
N ARG A 140 -0.44 -4.88 -7.59
CA ARG A 140 -1.70 -5.61 -7.31
C ARG A 140 -2.81 -4.65 -6.87
N LYS A 141 -4.03 -5.15 -6.73
CA LYS A 141 -5.24 -4.33 -6.47
C LYS A 141 -5.17 -3.44 -5.22
N GLU A 142 -4.28 -3.71 -4.26
CA GLU A 142 -4.02 -2.82 -3.11
C GLU A 142 -3.65 -1.40 -3.52
N LEU A 143 -3.12 -1.24 -4.74
CA LEU A 143 -2.82 0.06 -5.33
C LEU A 143 -4.02 1.02 -5.26
N LEU A 144 -5.25 0.51 -5.43
CA LEU A 144 -6.48 1.28 -5.28
C LEU A 144 -6.67 1.76 -3.84
N ALA A 145 -6.51 0.88 -2.86
CA ALA A 145 -6.64 1.24 -1.44
C ALA A 145 -5.58 2.29 -1.05
N PHE A 146 -4.33 2.12 -1.50
CA PHE A 146 -3.27 3.09 -1.26
C PHE A 146 -3.59 4.47 -1.85
N ALA A 147 -4.05 4.53 -3.10
CA ALA A 147 -4.44 5.77 -3.75
C ALA A 147 -5.64 6.43 -3.03
N GLY A 148 -6.69 5.64 -2.73
CA GLY A 148 -7.90 6.10 -2.07
C GLY A 148 -7.63 6.68 -0.67
N LEU A 149 -6.84 5.99 0.15
CA LEU A 149 -6.46 6.45 1.49
C LEU A 149 -5.57 7.70 1.44
N SER A 150 -4.66 7.79 0.47
CA SER A 150 -3.81 8.97 0.28
C SER A 150 -4.64 10.20 -0.12
N LEU A 151 -5.59 10.03 -1.06
CA LEU A 151 -6.54 11.06 -1.47
C LEU A 151 -7.46 11.47 -0.32
N LEU A 152 -8.01 10.50 0.42
CA LEU A 152 -8.86 10.74 1.58
C LEU A 152 -8.14 11.60 2.63
N ALA A 153 -6.92 11.19 3.00
CA ALA A 153 -6.11 11.94 3.96
C ALA A 153 -5.76 13.34 3.45
N LEU A 154 -5.36 13.46 2.18
CA LEU A 154 -5.07 14.76 1.57
C LEU A 154 -6.31 15.66 1.55
N GLY A 155 -7.46 15.16 1.13
CA GLY A 155 -8.72 15.87 1.07
C GLY A 155 -9.18 16.33 2.45
N ALA A 156 -9.13 15.44 3.45
CA ALA A 156 -9.52 15.74 4.82
C ALA A 156 -8.60 16.78 5.48
N VAL A 157 -7.28 16.67 5.29
CA VAL A 157 -6.31 17.63 5.84
C VAL A 157 -6.35 18.98 5.13
N SER A 158 -6.57 18.99 3.80
CA SER A 158 -6.60 20.23 3.01
C SER A 158 -7.96 20.92 2.97
N GLY A 159 -9.01 20.30 3.50
CA GLY A 159 -10.40 20.79 3.42
C GLY A 159 -11.01 20.71 2.01
N ARG A 160 -10.37 20.02 1.06
CA ARG A 160 -10.84 19.90 -0.34
C ARG A 160 -11.81 18.74 -0.47
N LEU A 161 -13.11 19.04 -0.43
CA LEU A 161 -14.17 18.03 -0.47
C LEU A 161 -14.13 17.14 -1.72
N ILE A 162 -13.81 17.68 -2.89
CA ILE A 162 -13.70 16.89 -4.12
C ILE A 162 -12.61 15.81 -3.97
N VAL A 163 -11.46 16.16 -3.41
CA VAL A 163 -10.34 15.21 -3.19
C VAL A 163 -10.71 14.19 -2.12
N LEU A 164 -11.42 14.61 -1.07
CA LEU A 164 -11.92 13.74 -0.02
C LEU A 164 -12.86 12.68 -0.60
N TRP A 165 -13.88 13.10 -1.35
CA TRP A 165 -14.89 12.21 -1.91
C TRP A 165 -14.34 11.34 -3.04
N LEU A 166 -13.38 11.83 -3.82
CA LEU A 166 -12.61 10.98 -4.73
C LEU A 166 -11.86 9.89 -3.96
N GLY A 167 -11.25 10.21 -2.82
CA GLY A 167 -10.61 9.24 -1.94
C GLY A 167 -11.58 8.18 -1.40
N VAL A 168 -12.77 8.60 -0.97
CA VAL A 168 -13.85 7.69 -0.53
C VAL A 168 -14.26 6.77 -1.69
N LEU A 169 -14.52 7.32 -2.88
CA LEU A 169 -14.91 6.55 -4.05
C LEU A 169 -13.86 5.52 -4.43
N VAL A 170 -12.60 5.91 -4.53
CA VAL A 170 -11.49 5.00 -4.88
C VAL A 170 -11.30 3.91 -3.82
N TYR A 171 -11.47 4.24 -2.53
CA TYR A 171 -11.46 3.24 -1.45
C TYR A 171 -12.62 2.24 -1.60
N CYS A 172 -13.84 2.70 -1.87
CA CYS A 172 -14.99 1.82 -2.13
C CYS A 172 -14.78 0.91 -3.35
N ILE A 173 -14.19 1.43 -4.43
CA ILE A 173 -13.81 0.60 -5.58
C ILE A 173 -12.77 -0.45 -5.17
N SER A 174 -11.81 -0.10 -4.29
CA SER A 174 -10.82 -1.05 -3.81
C SER A 174 -11.42 -2.24 -3.06
N THR A 175 -12.45 -2.02 -2.23
CA THR A 175 -13.11 -3.08 -1.47
C THR A 175 -14.00 -3.96 -2.35
N ILE A 176 -14.64 -3.39 -3.37
CA ILE A 176 -15.35 -4.16 -4.41
C ILE A 176 -14.36 -5.01 -5.23
N ALA A 177 -13.18 -4.46 -5.55
CA ALA A 177 -12.18 -5.15 -6.35
C ALA A 177 -11.50 -6.32 -5.63
N HIS A 178 -11.33 -6.19 -4.30
CA HIS A 178 -10.70 -7.20 -3.46
C HIS A 178 -11.17 -7.07 -2.01
N GLU A 179 -11.83 -8.12 -1.48
CA GLU A 179 -12.45 -8.12 -0.15
C GLU A 179 -11.44 -7.90 0.99
N GLY A 180 -10.19 -8.36 0.81
CA GLY A 180 -9.09 -8.06 1.74
C GLY A 180 -8.84 -6.58 2.01
N MET A 181 -9.31 -5.66 1.13
CA MET A 181 -9.15 -4.22 1.36
C MET A 181 -10.01 -3.71 2.52
N VAL A 182 -10.99 -4.49 2.99
CA VAL A 182 -11.77 -4.18 4.20
C VAL A 182 -10.88 -4.03 5.44
N LEU A 183 -9.71 -4.70 5.46
CA LEU A 183 -8.73 -4.59 6.55
C LEU A 183 -8.11 -3.19 6.67
N PHE A 184 -8.25 -2.33 5.65
CA PHE A 184 -7.89 -0.91 5.73
C PHE A 184 -8.98 -0.03 6.38
N GLY A 185 -10.13 -0.59 6.76
CA GLY A 185 -11.21 0.14 7.42
C GLY A 185 -10.76 0.93 8.66
N PRO A 186 -9.99 0.33 9.60
CA PRO A 186 -9.43 1.05 10.73
C PRO A 186 -8.52 2.22 10.33
N VAL A 187 -7.77 2.09 9.22
CA VAL A 187 -6.93 3.16 8.67
C VAL A 187 -7.78 4.29 8.11
N PHE A 188 -8.84 3.96 7.36
CA PHE A 188 -9.81 4.92 6.84
C PHE A 188 -10.43 5.75 7.99
N ILE A 189 -10.93 5.09 9.04
CA ILE A 189 -11.50 5.77 10.21
C ILE A 189 -10.42 6.56 10.95
N GLY A 190 -9.23 6.01 11.09
CA GLY A 190 -8.07 6.68 11.66
C GLY A 190 -7.77 8.01 10.96
N ILE A 191 -7.83 8.06 9.64
CA ILE A 191 -7.67 9.30 8.85
C ILE A 191 -8.76 10.33 9.22
N LEU A 192 -10.03 9.94 9.28
CA LEU A 192 -11.13 10.85 9.63
C LEU A 192 -10.98 11.40 11.05
N VAL A 193 -10.57 10.55 11.99
CA VAL A 193 -10.31 10.94 13.37
C VAL A 193 -9.12 11.89 13.44
N LEU A 194 -7.96 11.50 12.90
CA LEU A 194 -6.68 12.23 13.01
C LEU A 194 -6.69 13.55 12.24
N SER A 195 -7.36 13.61 11.09
CA SER A 195 -7.54 14.85 10.33
C SER A 195 -8.35 15.89 11.12
N GLY A 196 -9.22 15.43 12.02
CA GLY A 196 -10.18 16.25 12.75
C GLY A 196 -11.50 16.49 12.04
N LEU A 197 -11.76 15.75 10.96
CA LEU A 197 -12.96 15.90 10.16
C LEU A 197 -14.26 15.70 10.98
N PHE A 198 -14.28 14.77 11.94
CA PHE A 198 -15.43 14.59 12.84
C PHE A 198 -15.78 15.84 13.66
N ARG A 199 -14.82 16.75 13.86
CA ARG A 199 -15.06 18.02 14.58
C ARG A 199 -15.37 19.17 13.62
N SER A 200 -14.65 19.25 12.50
CA SER A 200 -14.77 20.38 11.57
C SER A 200 -15.91 20.22 10.56
N ALA A 201 -16.24 18.99 10.15
CA ALA A 201 -17.26 18.68 9.16
C ALA A 201 -17.92 17.31 9.50
N PRO A 202 -18.67 17.22 10.61
CA PRO A 202 -19.17 15.96 11.16
C PRO A 202 -20.04 15.18 10.16
N TRP A 203 -20.87 15.87 9.37
CA TRP A 203 -21.70 15.23 8.35
C TRP A 203 -20.86 14.58 7.25
N GLN A 204 -19.79 15.24 6.80
CA GLN A 204 -18.88 14.65 5.80
C GLN A 204 -18.18 13.42 6.37
N ALA A 205 -17.73 13.48 7.62
CA ALA A 205 -17.10 12.34 8.29
C ALA A 205 -18.08 11.18 8.50
N LEU A 206 -19.31 11.47 8.91
CA LEU A 206 -20.36 10.45 9.11
C LEU A 206 -20.75 9.81 7.79
N SER A 207 -21.04 10.60 6.75
CA SER A 207 -21.40 10.07 5.43
C SER A 207 -20.27 9.23 4.83
N ALA A 208 -19.01 9.71 4.91
CA ALA A 208 -17.86 8.93 4.45
C ALA A 208 -17.72 7.61 5.21
N THR A 209 -17.97 7.61 6.52
CA THR A 209 -17.93 6.41 7.37
C THR A 209 -19.04 5.42 6.99
N LEU A 210 -20.28 5.88 6.86
CA LEU A 210 -21.43 5.03 6.53
C LEU A 210 -21.28 4.42 5.13
N ILE A 211 -20.82 5.21 4.15
CA ILE A 211 -20.57 4.70 2.80
C ILE A 211 -19.44 3.68 2.81
N ALA A 212 -18.32 3.97 3.48
CA ALA A 212 -17.20 3.03 3.56
C ALA A 212 -17.60 1.71 4.24
N ILE A 213 -18.35 1.76 5.35
CA ILE A 213 -18.85 0.58 6.04
C ILE A 213 -19.86 -0.18 5.18
N GLY A 214 -20.84 0.51 4.60
CA GLY A 214 -21.88 -0.10 3.77
C GLY A 214 -21.31 -0.83 2.56
N VAL A 215 -20.41 -0.18 1.81
CA VAL A 215 -19.78 -0.79 0.63
C VAL A 215 -18.81 -1.91 1.04
N SER A 216 -18.02 -1.72 2.09
CA SER A 216 -17.12 -2.77 2.60
C SER A 216 -17.89 -4.00 3.07
N GLY A 217 -19.00 -3.79 3.78
CA GLY A 217 -19.88 -4.86 4.25
C GLY A 217 -20.56 -5.60 3.10
N ALA A 218 -21.08 -4.88 2.10
CA ALA A 218 -21.66 -5.48 0.91
C ALA A 218 -20.62 -6.28 0.09
N ALA A 219 -19.42 -5.74 -0.09
CA ALA A 219 -18.34 -6.42 -0.81
C ALA A 219 -17.86 -7.68 -0.08
N LEU A 220 -17.70 -7.60 1.25
CA LEU A 220 -17.35 -8.77 2.07
C LEU A 220 -18.46 -9.82 2.04
N PHE A 221 -19.72 -9.40 2.17
CA PHE A 221 -20.88 -10.30 2.08
C PHE A 221 -20.91 -11.02 0.73
N TYR A 222 -20.76 -10.28 -0.38
CA TYR A 222 -20.67 -10.87 -1.72
C TYR A 222 -19.53 -11.89 -1.83
N ALA A 223 -18.34 -11.56 -1.31
CA ALA A 223 -17.19 -12.45 -1.33
C ALA A 223 -17.40 -13.71 -0.48
N LEU A 224 -18.14 -13.63 0.63
CA LEU A 224 -18.48 -14.79 1.46
C LEU A 224 -19.53 -15.69 0.80
N VAL A 225 -20.56 -15.12 0.16
CA VAL A 225 -21.58 -15.86 -0.58
C VAL A 225 -20.99 -16.59 -1.78
N HIS A 226 -20.02 -15.97 -2.46
CA HIS A 226 -19.35 -16.52 -3.64
C HIS A 226 -17.90 -16.95 -3.34
N ALA A 227 -17.67 -17.44 -2.12
CA ALA A 227 -16.33 -17.77 -1.65
C ALA A 227 -15.71 -18.94 -2.41
N ARG A 228 -16.51 -19.95 -2.78
CA ARG A 228 -16.01 -21.15 -3.46
C ARG A 228 -16.20 -21.03 -4.97
N VAL A 229 -15.11 -21.21 -5.71
CA VAL A 229 -15.10 -21.24 -7.17
C VAL A 229 -14.60 -22.62 -7.58
N GLU A 230 -15.51 -23.52 -7.90
CA GLU A 230 -15.14 -24.92 -8.15
C GLU A 230 -14.33 -25.11 -9.44
N ASP A 231 -14.59 -24.26 -10.45
CA ASP A 231 -13.87 -24.27 -11.72
C ASP A 231 -13.32 -22.88 -12.08
N PRO A 232 -11.99 -22.65 -11.94
CA PRO A 232 -11.34 -21.42 -12.39
C PRO A 232 -11.51 -21.12 -13.88
N ASN A 233 -11.89 -22.10 -14.72
CA ASN A 233 -12.14 -21.88 -16.13
C ASN A 233 -13.32 -20.95 -16.39
N LEU A 234 -14.26 -20.81 -15.46
CA LEU A 234 -15.34 -19.82 -15.53
C LEU A 234 -14.81 -18.38 -15.63
N VAL A 235 -13.61 -18.14 -15.08
CA VAL A 235 -12.91 -16.85 -15.16
C VAL A 235 -11.96 -16.84 -16.34
N CYS A 236 -11.27 -17.95 -16.62
CA CYS A 236 -10.21 -18.02 -17.63
C CYS A 236 -10.74 -18.04 -19.08
N ALA A 237 -11.77 -18.83 -19.39
CA ALA A 237 -12.25 -18.98 -20.77
C ALA A 237 -12.62 -17.63 -21.45
N PRO A 238 -13.35 -16.70 -20.79
CA PRO A 238 -13.62 -15.38 -21.35
C PRO A 238 -12.36 -14.55 -21.65
N LEU A 239 -11.25 -14.80 -20.94
CA LEU A 239 -9.97 -14.12 -21.20
C LEU A 239 -9.27 -14.71 -22.42
N LEU A 240 -9.28 -16.04 -22.56
CA LEU A 240 -8.68 -16.74 -23.70
C LEU A 240 -9.42 -16.43 -25.01
N GLU A 241 -10.74 -16.33 -24.96
CA GLU A 241 -11.57 -15.90 -26.10
C GLU A 241 -11.20 -14.48 -26.59
N ARG A 242 -10.67 -13.64 -25.68
CA ARG A 242 -10.17 -12.29 -25.99
C ARG A 242 -8.69 -12.27 -26.38
N GLY A 243 -8.09 -13.44 -26.58
CA GLY A 243 -6.70 -13.59 -27.05
C GLY A 243 -5.64 -13.32 -26.00
N LEU A 244 -5.95 -13.42 -24.70
CA LEU A 244 -4.95 -13.32 -23.64
C LEU A 244 -4.15 -14.63 -23.53
N ASP A 245 -2.89 -14.51 -23.08
CA ASP A 245 -1.99 -15.64 -22.86
C ASP A 245 -2.53 -16.59 -21.77
N PRO A 246 -2.55 -17.92 -21.99
CA PRO A 246 -2.98 -18.91 -20.99
C PRO A 246 -2.25 -18.83 -19.65
N GLU A 247 -0.99 -18.41 -19.62
CA GLU A 247 -0.20 -18.28 -18.39
C GLU A 247 -0.83 -17.28 -17.41
N ILE A 248 -1.66 -16.33 -17.89
CA ILE A 248 -2.33 -15.37 -17.02
C ILE A 248 -3.28 -16.06 -16.01
N CYS A 249 -3.78 -17.24 -16.36
CA CYS A 249 -4.68 -18.03 -15.52
C CYS A 249 -3.95 -18.88 -14.46
N ALA A 250 -2.63 -19.10 -14.60
CA ALA A 250 -1.86 -19.99 -13.73
C ALA A 250 -1.49 -19.40 -12.34
N GLY A 251 -1.99 -18.21 -12.00
CA GLY A 251 -1.67 -17.50 -10.75
C GLY A 251 -2.91 -17.17 -9.93
N ALA A 252 -3.25 -15.88 -9.84
CA ALA A 252 -4.34 -15.42 -8.96
C ALA A 252 -5.70 -16.08 -9.28
N ILE A 253 -5.94 -16.41 -10.56
CA ILE A 253 -7.18 -17.06 -11.04
C ILE A 253 -7.24 -18.52 -10.58
N SER A 254 -6.19 -19.32 -10.78
CA SER A 254 -6.17 -20.73 -10.33
C SER A 254 -6.35 -20.85 -8.81
N TRP A 255 -5.83 -19.89 -8.04
CA TRP A 255 -5.99 -19.84 -6.58
C TRP A 255 -7.42 -19.55 -6.09
N LEU A 256 -8.37 -19.26 -6.99
CA LEU A 256 -9.79 -19.15 -6.62
C LEU A 256 -10.39 -20.50 -6.20
N ALA A 257 -9.86 -21.61 -6.71
CA ALA A 257 -10.30 -22.96 -6.34
C ALA A 257 -9.85 -23.40 -4.94
N HIS A 258 -8.89 -22.70 -4.35
CA HIS A 258 -8.34 -23.03 -3.05
C HIS A 258 -9.06 -22.31 -1.90
N ASP A 259 -9.15 -23.00 -0.77
CA ASP A 259 -9.67 -22.49 0.49
C ASP A 259 -8.53 -22.06 1.45
N ALA A 260 -8.92 -21.56 2.62
CA ALA A 260 -7.96 -21.13 3.63
C ALA A 260 -7.11 -22.29 4.19
N GLY A 261 -7.62 -23.53 4.18
CA GLY A 261 -6.88 -24.69 4.67
C GLY A 261 -5.66 -24.99 3.79
N VAL A 262 -5.85 -24.96 2.47
CA VAL A 262 -4.75 -25.05 1.49
C VAL A 262 -3.75 -23.89 1.68
N GLY A 263 -4.26 -22.68 1.93
CA GLY A 263 -3.44 -21.51 2.23
C GLY A 263 -2.56 -21.69 3.48
N VAL A 264 -3.13 -22.20 4.58
CA VAL A 264 -2.38 -22.51 5.82
C VAL A 264 -1.32 -23.57 5.58
N ALA A 265 -1.64 -24.64 4.85
CA ALA A 265 -0.67 -25.68 4.50
C ALA A 265 0.50 -25.11 3.68
N ALA A 266 0.20 -24.29 2.66
CA ALA A 266 1.21 -23.63 1.83
C ALA A 266 2.10 -22.66 2.63
N VAL A 267 1.56 -22.03 3.68
CA VAL A 267 2.37 -21.24 4.63
C VAL A 267 3.29 -22.15 5.43
N ALA A 268 2.74 -23.22 6.04
CA ALA A 268 3.50 -24.15 6.86
C ALA A 268 4.70 -24.74 6.11
N GLU A 269 4.53 -25.12 4.84
CA GLU A 269 5.61 -25.61 3.96
C GLU A 269 6.74 -24.59 3.74
N ARG A 270 6.43 -23.29 3.83
CA ARG A 270 7.39 -22.20 3.64
C ARG A 270 8.02 -21.70 4.93
N LEU A 271 7.58 -22.20 6.10
CA LEU A 271 8.13 -21.83 7.41
C LEU A 271 9.37 -22.69 7.72
N THR A 272 10.51 -22.24 7.24
CA THR A 272 11.83 -22.76 7.61
C THR A 272 12.48 -21.82 8.63
N GLY A 273 13.45 -22.31 9.41
CA GLY A 273 14.20 -21.45 10.34
C GLY A 273 14.80 -20.23 9.64
N ALA A 274 15.37 -20.42 8.44
CA ALA A 274 15.96 -19.35 7.64
C ALA A 274 14.90 -18.35 7.13
N SER A 275 13.75 -18.81 6.64
CA SER A 275 12.71 -17.91 6.12
C SER A 275 12.04 -17.10 7.25
N VAL A 276 11.85 -17.70 8.43
CA VAL A 276 11.33 -17.00 9.61
C VAL A 276 12.32 -15.95 10.13
N VAL A 277 13.58 -16.32 10.34
CA VAL A 277 14.62 -15.36 10.79
C VAL A 277 14.77 -14.23 9.77
N GLY A 278 14.83 -14.56 8.49
CA GLY A 278 14.92 -13.57 7.42
C GLY A 278 13.74 -12.60 7.42
N PHE A 279 12.52 -13.11 7.58
CA PHE A 279 11.34 -12.25 7.70
C PHE A 279 11.39 -11.35 8.94
N LEU A 280 11.76 -11.88 10.11
CA LEU A 280 11.83 -11.11 11.35
C LEU A 280 12.85 -9.96 11.25
N LEU A 281 14.00 -10.20 10.60
CA LEU A 281 14.98 -9.14 10.31
C LEU A 281 14.40 -8.08 9.37
N GLY A 282 13.70 -8.50 8.31
CA GLY A 282 13.02 -7.58 7.40
C GLY A 282 11.92 -6.75 8.08
N ALA A 283 11.12 -7.38 8.95
CA ALA A 283 10.07 -6.72 9.74
C ALA A 283 10.65 -5.74 10.75
N LEU A 284 11.74 -6.10 11.44
CA LEU A 284 12.45 -5.20 12.34
C LEU A 284 12.98 -3.97 11.60
N ALA A 285 13.60 -4.17 10.43
CA ALA A 285 14.08 -3.07 9.59
C ALA A 285 12.93 -2.16 9.15
N ALA A 286 11.80 -2.75 8.71
CA ALA A 286 10.62 -2.01 8.26
C ALA A 286 9.98 -1.17 9.37
N PHE A 287 9.89 -1.69 10.60
CA PHE A 287 9.26 -1.00 11.72
C PHE A 287 10.18 -0.03 12.47
N ALA A 288 11.51 -0.23 12.43
CA ALA A 288 12.45 0.61 13.16
C ALA A 288 12.30 2.13 12.89
N PRO A 289 12.16 2.61 11.64
CA PRO A 289 11.89 4.03 11.36
C PRO A 289 10.64 4.57 12.07
N PHE A 290 9.57 3.78 12.12
CA PHE A 290 8.29 4.18 12.70
C PHE A 290 8.34 4.19 14.23
N CYS A 291 8.96 3.16 14.83
CA CYS A 291 9.25 3.12 16.26
C CYS A 291 10.08 4.33 16.70
N TYR A 292 11.10 4.70 15.92
CA TYR A 292 11.88 5.91 16.15
C TYR A 292 11.02 7.18 16.07
N LEU A 293 10.18 7.34 15.03
CA LEU A 293 9.31 8.50 14.89
C LEU A 293 8.34 8.65 16.07
N VAL A 294 7.82 7.53 16.59
CA VAL A 294 6.97 7.51 17.79
C VAL A 294 7.74 7.91 19.04
N SER A 295 8.97 7.42 19.23
CA SER A 295 9.76 7.70 20.43
C SER A 295 10.19 9.17 20.54
N VAL A 296 10.46 9.82 19.40
CA VAL A 296 10.81 11.25 19.35
C VAL A 296 9.59 12.16 19.16
N GLY A 297 8.38 11.60 19.15
CA GLY A 297 7.13 12.33 19.00
C GLY A 297 6.70 13.10 20.25
N THR A 298 5.90 14.15 20.08
CA THR A 298 5.29 14.89 21.20
C THR A 298 4.28 14.05 21.98
N ARG A 299 3.60 13.12 21.31
CA ARG A 299 2.54 12.26 21.87
C ARG A 299 2.82 10.77 21.58
N PRO A 300 3.78 10.13 22.28
CA PRO A 300 4.19 8.76 21.99
C PRO A 300 3.05 7.74 22.14
N ARG A 301 2.12 7.95 23.09
CA ARG A 301 0.91 7.10 23.24
C ARG A 301 0.02 7.12 21.98
N LEU A 302 -0.21 8.30 21.41
CA LEU A 302 -0.95 8.43 20.15
C LEU A 302 -0.18 7.78 19.00
N GLY A 303 1.15 7.96 18.95
CA GLY A 303 2.01 7.29 18.00
C GLY A 303 1.88 5.77 18.07
N LEU A 304 1.92 5.18 19.26
CA LEU A 304 1.75 3.75 19.47
C LEU A 304 0.37 3.26 19.01
N VAL A 305 -0.71 4.00 19.33
CA VAL A 305 -2.06 3.70 18.83
C VAL A 305 -2.11 3.70 17.30
N ILE A 306 -1.43 4.65 16.65
CA ILE A 306 -1.31 4.68 15.19
C ILE A 306 -0.59 3.43 14.67
N LEU A 307 0.52 3.02 15.28
CA LEU A 307 1.26 1.82 14.84
C LEU A 307 0.42 0.56 15.02
N LEU A 308 -0.20 0.38 16.19
CA LEU A 308 -1.03 -0.79 16.47
C LEU A 308 -2.28 -0.83 15.56
N GLY A 309 -2.92 0.32 15.34
CA GLY A 309 -4.07 0.43 14.43
C GLY A 309 -3.73 0.13 12.97
N ALA A 310 -2.46 0.29 12.58
CA ALA A 310 -1.97 -0.09 11.26
C ALA A 310 -1.54 -1.56 11.17
N VAL A 311 -1.03 -2.15 12.26
CA VAL A 311 -0.49 -3.52 12.27
C VAL A 311 -1.57 -4.56 12.51
N LEU A 312 -2.39 -4.39 13.56
CA LEU A 312 -3.32 -5.40 14.06
C LEU A 312 -4.34 -5.87 13.02
N PRO A 313 -4.96 -5.00 12.19
CA PRO A 313 -5.98 -5.45 11.24
C PRO A 313 -5.44 -6.40 10.16
N ILE A 314 -4.14 -6.35 9.87
CA ILE A 314 -3.50 -7.14 8.81
C ILE A 314 -2.92 -8.45 9.35
N LEU A 315 -2.75 -8.60 10.67
CA LEU A 315 -2.22 -9.82 11.30
C LEU A 315 -2.95 -11.11 10.92
N PRO A 316 -4.29 -11.15 10.78
CA PRO A 316 -5.01 -12.37 10.40
C PRO A 316 -4.61 -12.95 9.04
N LEU A 317 -3.96 -12.17 8.17
CA LEU A 317 -3.49 -12.67 6.88
C LEU A 317 -2.26 -13.58 7.03
N PHE A 318 -1.35 -13.27 7.96
CA PHE A 318 -0.08 -13.99 8.15
C PHE A 318 -0.16 -15.52 8.13
N PRO A 319 -1.11 -16.16 8.84
CA PRO A 319 -1.21 -17.62 8.85
C PRO A 319 -1.82 -18.24 7.59
N VAL A 320 -2.54 -17.49 6.74
CA VAL A 320 -3.37 -18.08 5.66
C VAL A 320 -2.82 -17.89 4.24
N ALA A 321 -1.75 -17.13 4.07
CA ALA A 321 -1.10 -16.93 2.78
C ALA A 321 0.39 -16.60 2.94
N SER A 322 1.16 -16.78 1.87
CA SER A 322 2.63 -16.73 1.94
C SER A 322 3.23 -15.37 1.55
N ASP A 323 2.41 -14.37 1.23
CA ASP A 323 2.80 -13.03 0.77
C ASP A 323 3.25 -12.08 1.93
N TRP A 324 4.08 -12.56 2.85
CA TRP A 324 4.38 -11.87 4.11
C TRP A 324 5.00 -10.47 3.92
N GLY A 325 5.90 -10.28 2.95
CA GLY A 325 6.45 -8.95 2.69
C GLY A 325 5.45 -7.98 2.06
N ARG A 326 4.52 -8.47 1.24
CA ARG A 326 3.41 -7.65 0.73
C ARG A 326 2.54 -7.14 1.88
N TRP A 327 2.24 -7.97 2.87
CA TRP A 327 1.46 -7.56 4.05
C TRP A 327 2.19 -6.58 4.95
N LEU A 328 3.50 -6.78 5.13
CA LEU A 328 4.34 -5.81 5.78
C LEU A 328 4.31 -4.46 5.04
N SER A 329 4.26 -4.46 3.71
CA SER A 329 4.04 -3.24 2.92
C SER A 329 2.72 -2.54 3.22
N LEU A 330 1.63 -3.31 3.39
CA LEU A 330 0.32 -2.76 3.75
C LEU A 330 0.37 -2.07 5.13
N GLN A 331 1.06 -2.68 6.09
CA GLN A 331 1.24 -2.13 7.43
C GLN A 331 2.09 -0.86 7.38
N VAL A 332 3.23 -0.89 6.67
CA VAL A 332 4.14 0.26 6.51
C VAL A 332 3.48 1.42 5.78
N PHE A 333 2.68 1.15 4.75
CA PHE A 333 1.86 2.16 4.10
C PHE A 333 0.85 2.78 5.07
N SER A 334 0.12 1.94 5.82
CA SER A 334 -0.89 2.36 6.80
C SER A 334 -0.31 3.25 7.89
N MET A 335 0.85 2.87 8.45
CA MET A 335 1.58 3.70 9.41
C MET A 335 1.98 5.04 8.79
N SER A 336 2.49 5.02 7.56
CA SER A 336 2.96 6.22 6.86
C SER A 336 1.83 7.22 6.58
N VAL A 337 0.66 6.75 6.11
CA VAL A 337 -0.49 7.63 5.82
C VAL A 337 -1.10 8.19 7.11
N LEU A 338 -1.24 7.37 8.16
CA LEU A 338 -1.79 7.82 9.45
C LEU A 338 -0.87 8.83 10.15
N LEU A 339 0.44 8.56 10.19
CA LEU A 339 1.41 9.48 10.75
C LEU A 339 1.48 10.78 9.96
N SER A 340 1.48 10.70 8.62
CA SER A 340 1.46 11.90 7.77
C SER A 340 0.20 12.74 7.99
N CYS A 341 -0.96 12.10 8.09
CA CYS A 341 -2.23 12.75 8.42
C CYS A 341 -2.18 13.43 9.80
N ALA A 342 -1.75 12.71 10.84
CA ALA A 342 -1.63 13.24 12.20
C ALA A 342 -0.66 14.43 12.28
N MET A 343 0.45 14.37 11.55
CA MET A 343 1.43 15.46 11.50
C MET A 343 0.92 16.67 10.73
N ALA A 344 0.31 16.45 9.56
CA ALA A 344 -0.23 17.53 8.75
C ALA A 344 -1.41 18.27 9.42
N SER A 345 -2.19 17.56 10.25
CA SER A 345 -3.22 18.16 11.12
C SER A 345 -2.69 18.69 12.46
N GLY A 346 -1.37 18.67 12.68
CA GLY A 346 -0.73 19.17 13.89
C GLY A 346 -1.01 18.38 15.17
N ARG A 347 -1.62 17.19 15.07
CA ARG A 347 -1.93 16.31 16.20
C ARG A 347 -0.75 15.48 16.69
N PHE A 348 0.22 15.27 15.82
CA PHE A 348 1.49 14.66 16.16
C PHE A 348 2.59 15.59 15.67
N ARG A 349 3.62 15.85 16.47
CA ARG A 349 4.78 16.65 16.06
C ARG A 349 6.04 15.93 16.51
N LEU A 350 7.11 16.04 15.75
CA LEU A 350 8.40 15.53 16.18
C LEU A 350 9.08 16.55 17.09
N ARG A 351 9.65 16.10 18.21
CA ARG A 351 10.48 16.93 19.09
C ARG A 351 11.84 17.24 18.44
N ALA A 352 12.34 16.31 17.62
CA ALA A 352 13.56 16.45 16.86
C ALA A 352 13.37 15.95 15.43
N VAL A 353 14.00 16.63 14.47
CA VAL A 353 14.01 16.19 13.07
C VAL A 353 15.01 15.03 12.93
N PRO A 354 14.68 13.96 12.19
CA PRO A 354 15.63 12.86 11.93
C PRO A 354 16.99 13.38 11.47
N SER A 355 18.08 12.82 12.02
CA SER A 355 19.44 13.19 11.63
C SER A 355 19.73 12.69 10.20
N ARG A 356 20.71 13.31 9.52
CA ARG A 356 21.11 12.84 8.17
C ARG A 356 21.62 11.41 8.19
N GLY A 357 22.44 11.06 9.19
CA GLY A 357 22.97 9.71 9.36
C GLY A 357 21.87 8.67 9.56
N LEU A 358 20.84 8.98 10.35
CA LEU A 358 19.71 8.08 10.53
C LEU A 358 18.95 7.85 9.22
N VAL A 359 18.68 8.90 8.46
CA VAL A 359 17.96 8.79 7.18
C VAL A 359 18.78 7.97 6.18
N VAL A 360 20.08 8.26 6.03
CA VAL A 360 20.97 7.50 5.14
C VAL A 360 21.06 6.05 5.59
N GLY A 361 21.20 5.79 6.89
CA GLY A 361 21.22 4.43 7.44
C GLY A 361 19.93 3.67 7.19
N ALA A 362 18.76 4.30 7.38
CA ALA A 362 17.47 3.68 7.13
C ALA A 362 17.25 3.36 5.64
N VAL A 363 17.63 4.27 4.73
CA VAL A 363 17.55 4.03 3.28
C VAL A 363 18.54 2.95 2.84
N GLY A 364 19.77 2.99 3.36
CA GLY A 364 20.77 1.94 3.11
C GLY A 364 20.27 0.58 3.57
N MET A 365 19.71 0.49 4.78
CA MET A 365 19.07 -0.72 5.29
C MET A 365 17.91 -1.17 4.41
N ALA A 366 17.07 -0.25 3.93
CA ALA A 366 15.94 -0.58 3.06
C ALA A 366 16.38 -1.24 1.73
N LEU A 367 17.54 -0.84 1.19
CA LEU A 367 18.09 -1.41 -0.04
C LEU A 367 18.85 -2.72 0.20
N LEU A 368 19.54 -2.84 1.34
CA LEU A 368 20.35 -4.01 1.68
C LEU A 368 19.50 -5.17 2.22
N VAL A 369 18.50 -4.84 3.05
CA VAL A 369 17.68 -5.76 3.82
C VAL A 369 16.22 -5.35 3.65
N SER A 370 15.54 -6.01 2.71
CA SER A 370 14.10 -5.86 2.49
C SER A 370 13.42 -7.20 2.72
N PRO A 371 12.18 -7.26 3.21
CA PRO A 371 11.43 -8.50 3.14
C PRO A 371 11.32 -8.97 1.68
N ASN A 372 11.33 -10.29 1.47
CA ASN A 372 10.91 -10.86 0.19
C ASN A 372 9.40 -10.56 -0.01
N HIS A 373 8.88 -10.53 -1.24
CA HIS A 373 7.43 -10.36 -1.43
C HIS A 373 6.63 -11.49 -0.75
N ALA A 374 7.20 -12.70 -0.69
CA ALA A 374 6.73 -13.84 0.09
C ALA A 374 7.43 -13.95 1.47
N ILE A 375 7.43 -15.14 2.11
CA ILE A 375 8.15 -15.38 3.37
C ILE A 375 9.66 -15.37 3.13
N GLY A 376 10.38 -14.55 3.91
CA GLY A 376 11.85 -14.53 3.92
C GLY A 376 12.44 -13.14 3.71
N LEU A 377 13.71 -13.11 3.32
CA LEU A 377 14.50 -11.91 3.14
C LEU A 377 14.95 -11.73 1.68
N SER A 378 15.02 -10.48 1.26
CA SER A 378 15.52 -9.99 -0.02
C SER A 378 16.37 -8.72 0.23
N GLY A 379 16.77 -8.05 -0.84
CA GLY A 379 17.64 -6.89 -0.84
C GLY A 379 18.93 -7.16 -1.60
N LEU A 380 19.68 -6.10 -1.86
CA LEU A 380 20.93 -6.17 -2.61
C LEU A 380 21.94 -7.09 -1.95
N ALA A 381 22.06 -7.05 -0.61
CA ALA A 381 22.97 -7.90 0.13
C ALA A 381 22.63 -9.39 -0.02
N VAL A 382 21.34 -9.73 0.01
CA VAL A 382 20.86 -11.12 -0.17
C VAL A 382 21.08 -11.59 -1.60
N LYS A 383 20.82 -10.74 -2.60
CA LYS A 383 21.06 -11.08 -4.02
C LYS A 383 22.55 -11.30 -4.30
N ILE A 384 23.43 -10.46 -3.73
CA ILE A 384 24.89 -10.64 -3.83
C ILE A 384 25.32 -11.93 -3.12
N ALA A 385 24.85 -12.16 -1.89
CA ALA A 385 25.18 -13.37 -1.15
C ALA A 385 24.79 -14.64 -1.91
N ARG A 386 23.60 -14.69 -2.53
CA ARG A 386 23.16 -15.82 -3.36
C ARG A 386 23.95 -15.98 -4.67
N ALA A 387 24.53 -14.91 -5.19
CA ALA A 387 25.37 -14.97 -6.39
C ALA A 387 26.81 -15.42 -6.09
N VAL A 388 27.27 -15.24 -4.85
CA VAL A 388 28.64 -15.55 -4.42
C VAL A 388 28.73 -16.88 -3.66
N LEU A 389 27.67 -17.25 -2.92
CA LEU A 389 27.61 -18.50 -2.17
C LEU A 389 27.05 -19.63 -3.04
N PRO A 390 27.58 -20.87 -2.92
CA PRO A 390 27.08 -22.01 -3.67
C PRO A 390 25.60 -22.29 -3.33
N PRO A 391 24.81 -22.81 -4.29
CA PRO A 391 23.40 -23.10 -4.07
C PRO A 391 23.23 -24.13 -2.94
N GLY A 392 22.58 -23.73 -1.85
CA GLY A 392 22.30 -24.59 -0.68
C GLY A 392 22.78 -24.06 0.69
N VAL A 393 23.42 -22.89 0.74
CA VAL A 393 23.83 -22.19 1.98
C VAL A 393 22.86 -21.08 2.35
#